data_AF-A0A7W7KQN6-F1
#
_entry.id   AF-A0A7W7KQN6-F1
#
_cell.length_a   1.000
_cell.length_b   1.000
_cell.length_c   1.000
_cell.angle_alpha   90.00
_cell.angle_beta   90.00
_cell.angle_gamma   90.00
#
_symmetry.space_group_name_H-M   'P 1'
#
loop_
_entity.id
_entity.type
_entity.pdbx_description
1 polymer ?
#
loop_
_entity_poly.entity_id
_entity_poly.type
_entity_poly.pdbx_seq_one_letter_code
_entity_poly.pdbx_strand_id
1 'polypeptide(L)' 'MSNRYLVEMCTFHGLTRRRRWHRVHQGTSRAECEQWINETVAGFPSEAEAPRSWSLTRERALQAYRVRGVRA' A
#
# COMPACT_ATOMS: atom_id res chain seq x y z
N MET A 1 10.75 -3.63 -24.21
CA MET A 1 10.78 -2.92 -22.91
C MET A 1 9.85 -3.66 -21.97
N SER A 2 10.36 -4.27 -20.90
CA SER A 2 9.49 -4.92 -19.91
C SER A 2 8.94 -3.85 -18.97
N ASN A 3 7.62 -3.68 -18.96
CA ASN A 3 6.99 -2.83 -17.95
C ASN A 3 7.16 -3.54 -16.60
N ARG A 4 7.76 -2.85 -15.64
CA ARG A 4 7.81 -3.31 -14.24
C ARG A 4 6.86 -2.45 -13.43
N TYR A 5 6.25 -3.03 -12.42
CA TYR A 5 5.39 -2.32 -11.48
C TYR A 5 6.00 -2.37 -10.09
N LEU A 6 5.98 -1.25 -9.40
CA LEU A 6 6.45 -1.12 -8.03
C LEU A 6 5.25 -0.88 -7.12
N VAL A 7 5.22 -1.56 -5.98
CA VAL A 7 4.38 -1.17 -4.85
C VAL A 7 5.21 -0.27 -3.95
N GLU A 8 4.65 0.88 -3.62
CA GLU A 8 5.25 1.80 -2.66
C GLU A 8 4.32 1.99 -1.45
N MET A 9 4.90 2.02 -0.26
CA MET A 9 4.21 2.32 0.99
C MET A 9 4.54 3.74 1.47
N CYS A 10 3.50 4.46 1.88
CA CYS A 10 3.55 5.79 2.47
C CYS A 10 3.90 5.68 3.95
N THR A 11 4.99 6.33 4.35
CA THR A 11 5.36 6.52 5.76
C THR A 11 5.63 7.99 6.04
N PHE A 12 5.44 8.40 7.29
CA PHE A 12 5.71 9.76 7.75
C PHE A 12 7.01 9.77 8.55
N HIS A 13 7.97 10.59 8.12
CA HIS A 13 9.31 10.62 8.72
C HIS A 13 9.56 11.87 9.54
N GLY A 14 10.22 11.68 10.70
CA GLY A 14 10.74 12.74 11.56
C GLY A 14 9.68 13.62 12.22
N LEU A 15 10.14 14.64 12.94
CA LEU A 15 9.29 15.62 13.64
C LEU A 15 8.38 16.40 12.68
N THR A 16 8.75 16.50 11.41
CA THR A 16 8.01 17.25 10.38
C THR A 16 6.91 16.44 9.72
N ARG A 17 6.77 15.13 10.05
CA ARG A 17 5.79 14.21 9.47
C ARG A 17 5.69 14.34 7.94
N ARG A 18 6.82 14.46 7.26
CA ARG A 18 6.82 14.56 5.79
C ARG A 18 6.48 13.20 5.21
N ARG A 19 5.56 13.19 4.25
CA ARG A 19 5.15 11.99 3.52
C ARG A 19 6.30 11.51 2.62
N ARG A 20 6.70 10.25 2.77
CA ARG A 20 7.69 9.58 1.91
C ARG A 20 7.13 8.25 1.41
N TRP A 21 7.45 7.92 0.18
CA TRP A 21 7.05 6.67 -0.47
C TRP A 21 8.25 5.75 -0.58
N HIS A 22 8.13 4.53 -0.08
CA HIS A 22 9.21 3.55 -0.08
C HIS A 22 8.78 2.33 -0.88
N ARG A 23 9.65 1.85 -1.75
CA ARG A 23 9.41 0.63 -2.50
C ARG A 23 9.39 -0.56 -1.54
N VAL A 24 8.32 -1.35 -1.59
CA VAL A 24 8.14 -2.53 -0.72
C VAL A 24 7.96 -3.82 -1.52
N HIS A 25 7.50 -3.74 -2.77
CA HIS A 25 7.36 -4.90 -3.65
C HIS A 25 7.56 -4.50 -5.12
N GLN A 26 7.87 -5.46 -5.99
CA GLN A 26 7.96 -5.29 -7.44
C GLN A 26 7.30 -6.49 -8.12
N GLY A 27 6.38 -6.21 -9.04
CA GLY A 27 5.70 -7.22 -9.85
C GLY A 27 5.88 -6.99 -11.35
N THR A 28 5.38 -7.96 -12.12
CA THR A 28 5.39 -7.96 -13.59
C THR A 28 4.14 -7.32 -14.18
N SER A 29 3.05 -7.24 -13.41
CA SER A 29 1.81 -6.59 -13.82
C SER A 29 1.23 -5.70 -12.73
N ARG A 30 0.35 -4.77 -13.13
CA ARG A 30 -0.38 -3.93 -12.17
C ARG A 30 -1.30 -4.76 -11.27
N ALA A 31 -2.01 -5.74 -11.85
CA ALA A 31 -2.95 -6.59 -11.14
C ALA A 31 -2.27 -7.44 -10.07
N GLU A 32 -1.09 -8.01 -10.37
CA GLU A 32 -0.26 -8.72 -9.39
C GLU A 32 0.11 -7.83 -8.20
N CYS A 33 0.53 -6.59 -8.47
CA CYS A 33 0.86 -5.63 -7.41
C CYS A 33 -0.37 -5.23 -6.58
N GLU A 34 -1.54 -5.08 -7.20
CA GLU A 34 -2.80 -4.79 -6.50
C GLU A 34 -3.25 -5.97 -5.63
N GLN A 35 -3.10 -7.20 -6.13
CA GLN A 35 -3.36 -8.42 -5.36
C GLN A 35 -2.43 -8.51 -4.14
N TRP A 36 -1.14 -8.24 -4.32
CA TRP A 36 -0.17 -8.22 -3.23
C TRP A 36 -0.56 -7.20 -2.13
N ILE A 37 -1.04 -6.02 -2.52
CA ILE A 37 -1.54 -5.02 -1.56
C ILE A 37 -2.74 -5.59 -0.79
N ASN A 38 -3.72 -6.18 -1.49
CA ASN A 38 -4.92 -6.74 -0.87
C ASN A 38 -4.60 -7.84 0.14
N GLU A 39 -3.68 -8.75 -0.20
CA GLU A 39 -3.21 -9.80 0.70
C GLU A 39 -2.49 -9.23 1.92
N THR A 40 -1.66 -8.21 1.71
CA THR A 40 -0.92 -7.54 2.80
C THR A 40 -1.86 -6.86 3.81
N VAL A 41 -2.97 -6.29 3.35
CA VAL A 41 -3.94 -5.62 4.23
C VAL A 41 -5.05 -6.55 4.75
N ALA A 42 -5.12 -7.80 4.28
CA ALA A 42 -6.20 -8.72 4.61
C ALA A 42 -6.32 -8.99 6.12
N GLY A 43 -5.19 -8.96 6.85
CA GLY A 43 -5.14 -9.16 8.29
C GLY A 43 -5.72 -8.03 9.13
N PHE A 44 -6.00 -6.86 8.55
CA PHE A 44 -6.67 -5.76 9.26
C PHE A 44 -8.19 -5.95 9.21
N PRO A 45 -8.91 -5.58 10.29
CA PRO A 45 -10.36 -5.53 10.27
C PRO A 45 -10.84 -4.50 9.24
N SER A 46 -11.96 -4.77 8.60
CA SER A 46 -12.69 -3.78 7.82
C SER A 46 -13.32 -2.72 8.72
N GLU A 47 -13.66 -1.58 8.14
CA GLU A 47 -14.44 -0.54 8.83
C GLU A 47 -15.81 -1.06 9.29
N ALA A 48 -16.42 -2.00 8.56
CA ALA A 48 -17.68 -2.63 8.97
C ALA A 48 -17.52 -3.53 10.20
N GLU A 49 -16.39 -4.23 10.32
CA GLU A 49 -16.08 -5.09 11.48
C GLU A 49 -15.65 -4.27 12.70
N ALA A 50 -15.10 -3.07 12.50
CA ALA A 50 -14.59 -2.21 13.57
C ALA A 50 -14.94 -0.72 13.38
N PRO A 51 -16.23 -0.33 13.39
CA PRO A 51 -16.68 1.01 13.00
C PRO A 51 -16.26 2.15 13.96
N ARG A 52 -15.85 1.82 15.19
CA ARG A 52 -15.36 2.79 16.19
C ARG A 52 -13.89 2.57 16.55
N SER A 53 -13.17 1.78 15.76
CA SER A 53 -11.77 1.50 15.99
C SER A 53 -10.91 2.73 15.64
N TRP A 54 -10.14 3.21 16.62
CA TRP A 54 -9.00 4.10 16.37
C TRP A 54 -7.82 3.34 15.73
N SER A 55 -7.89 2.01 15.67
CA SER A 55 -6.91 1.13 15.04
C SER A 55 -6.94 1.22 13.52
N LEU A 56 -5.86 0.71 12.91
CA LEU A 56 -5.69 0.65 11.46
C LEU A 56 -6.70 -0.36 10.86
N THR A 57 -7.66 0.14 10.08
CA THR A 57 -8.59 -0.69 9.29
C THR A 57 -8.00 -1.01 7.93
N ARG A 58 -8.55 -2.02 7.26
CA ARG A 58 -8.15 -2.43 5.90
C ARG A 58 -8.24 -1.26 4.91
N GLU A 59 -9.35 -0.51 4.95
CA GLU A 59 -9.63 0.63 4.08
C GLU A 59 -8.62 1.76 4.30
N ARG A 60 -8.23 2.01 5.55
CA ARG A 60 -7.19 2.99 5.88
C ARG A 60 -5.79 2.49 5.50
N ALA A 61 -5.51 1.21 5.68
CA ALA A 61 -4.25 0.60 5.28
C ALA A 61 -4.04 0.68 3.76
N LEU A 62 -5.10 0.47 2.96
CA LEU A 62 -5.04 0.60 1.50
C LEU A 62 -4.57 1.97 1.04
N GLN A 63 -4.98 3.05 1.74
CA GLN A 63 -4.56 4.41 1.42
C GLN A 63 -3.06 4.65 1.61
N ALA A 64 -2.37 3.78 2.37
CA ALA A 64 -0.93 3.85 2.55
C ALA A 64 -0.16 3.20 1.39
N TYR A 65 -0.79 2.50 0.47
CA TYR A 65 -0.11 1.86 -0.66
C TYR A 65 -0.42 2.54 -1.99
N ARG A 66 0.50 2.41 -2.95
CA ARG A 66 0.25 2.75 -4.36
C ARG A 66 1.04 1.85 -5.30
N VAL A 67 0.51 1.64 -6.50
CA VAL A 67 1.21 0.95 -7.59
C VAL A 67 1.70 1.97 -8.62
N ARG A 68 3.00 1.93 -8.92
CA ARG A 68 3.66 2.81 -9.89
C ARG A 68 4.29 1.98 -11.02
N GLY A 69 3.94 2.30 -12.27
CA GLY A 69 4.62 1.74 -13.44
C GLY A 69 6.00 2.37 -13.62
N VAL A 70 7.02 1.55 -13.87
CA VAL A 70 8.37 1.99 -14.18
C VAL A 70 8.82 1.35 -15.50
N ARG A 71 9.46 2.17 -16.36
CA ARG A 71 10.13 1.66 -17.56
C ARG A 71 11.45 1.03 -17.12
N ALA A 72 11.64 -0.24 -17.45
CA ALA A 72 12.90 -0.97 -17.25
C ALA A 72 13.89 -0.67 -18.37
#